data_AF-A0A1V6HHG9-F1
#
_entry.id   AF-A0A1V6HHG9-F1
#
_cell.length_a   1.000
_cell.length_b   1.000
_cell.length_c   1.000
_cell.angle_alpha   90.00
_cell.angle_beta   90.00
_cell.angle_gamma   90.00
#
_symmetry.space_group_name_H-M   'P 1'
#
loop_
_entity.id
_entity.type
_entity.pdbx_description
1 polymer ?
#
loop_
_entity_poly.entity_id
_entity_poly.type
_entity_poly.pdbx_seq_one_letter_code
_entity_poly.pdbx_strand_id
1 'polypeptide(L)'
;MKQFWHFLNKDSYLFGIILGICTPVVLYVFILGIVELIIHFHFTINSPNKLKLLATAGNLIWIRYYFVVKKSDKTGFAVLAITFILIISYFIFYK
;
A
#
# COMPACT_ATOMS: atom_id res chain seq x y z
N MET A 1 -22.38 -3.43 1.33
CA MET A 1 -21.43 -4.13 0.42
C MET A 1 -21.48 -3.66 -1.04
N LYS A 2 -22.66 -3.46 -1.68
CA LYS A 2 -22.74 -3.02 -3.10
C LYS A 2 -22.03 -1.68 -3.41
N GLN A 3 -22.00 -0.75 -2.46
CA GLN A 3 -21.39 0.58 -2.64
C GLN A 3 -19.86 0.55 -2.73
N PHE A 4 -19.21 -0.34 -1.97
CA PHE A 4 -17.74 -0.46 -1.95
C PHE A 4 -17.20 -0.96 -3.30
N TRP A 5 -17.89 -1.93 -3.90
CA TRP A 5 -17.58 -2.45 -5.24
C TRP A 5 -17.73 -1.38 -6.33
N HIS A 6 -18.71 -0.48 -6.19
CA HIS A 6 -18.85 0.63 -7.12
C HIS A 6 -17.68 1.61 -7.04
N PHE A 7 -17.12 1.80 -5.84
CA PHE A 7 -15.97 2.68 -5.62
C PHE A 7 -14.68 2.10 -6.21
N LEU A 8 -14.43 0.80 -6.01
CA LEU A 8 -13.32 0.06 -6.64
C LEU A 8 -13.41 0.06 -8.18
N ASN A 9 -14.62 0.25 -8.72
CA ASN A 9 -14.87 0.27 -10.16
C ASN A 9 -14.53 1.60 -10.86
N LYS A 10 -14.21 2.67 -10.13
CA LYS A 10 -13.88 3.96 -10.74
C LYS A 10 -12.48 3.93 -11.39
N ASP A 11 -12.41 4.30 -12.66
CA ASP A 11 -11.13 4.56 -13.34
C ASP A 11 -10.79 6.05 -13.26
N SER A 12 -10.06 6.45 -12.22
CA SER A 12 -9.66 7.83 -12.02
C SER A 12 -8.34 7.94 -11.25
N TYR A 13 -7.56 8.96 -11.59
CA TYR A 13 -6.29 9.22 -10.91
C TYR A 13 -6.47 9.48 -9.42
N LEU A 14 -7.49 10.29 -9.04
CA LEU A 14 -7.77 10.58 -7.63
C LEU A 14 -8.01 9.30 -6.83
N PHE A 15 -8.77 8.36 -7.39
CA PHE A 15 -9.06 7.11 -6.71
C PHE A 15 -7.80 6.25 -6.56
N GLY A 16 -6.99 6.14 -7.62
CA GLY A 16 -5.70 5.44 -7.54
C GLY A 16 -4.72 6.08 -6.55
N ILE A 17 -4.73 7.41 -6.42
CA ILE A 17 -3.92 8.11 -5.42
C ILE A 17 -4.34 7.73 -4.00
N ILE A 18 -5.64 7.85 -3.71
CA ILE A 18 -6.19 7.48 -2.40
C ILE A 18 -5.82 6.03 -2.07
N LEU A 19 -6.03 5.13 -3.03
CA LEU A 19 -5.77 3.70 -2.85
C LEU A 19 -4.28 3.40 -2.65
N GLY A 20 -3.39 4.07 -3.39
CA GLY A 20 -1.94 3.94 -3.26
C GLY A 20 -1.37 4.50 -1.96
N ILE A 21 -2.04 5.45 -1.30
CA ILE A 21 -1.64 5.99 0.02
C ILE A 21 -2.28 5.18 1.16
N CYS A 22 -3.57 4.86 1.05
CA CYS A 22 -4.29 4.16 2.10
C CYS A 22 -3.79 2.72 2.28
N THR A 23 -3.45 2.03 1.19
CA THR A 23 -3.04 0.62 1.29
C THR A 23 -1.78 0.42 2.12
N PRO A 24 -0.67 1.16 1.89
CA PRO A 24 0.52 1.03 2.74
C PRO A 24 0.25 1.41 4.19
N VAL A 25 -0.60 2.42 4.45
CA VAL A 25 -0.95 2.82 5.82
C VAL A 25 -1.71 1.71 6.54
N VAL A 26 -2.75 1.15 5.91
CA VAL A 26 -3.55 0.06 6.48
C VAL A 26 -2.68 -1.18 6.70
N LEU A 27 -1.85 -1.55 5.72
CA LEU A 27 -0.95 -2.69 5.86
C LEU A 27 0.09 -2.47 6.94
N TYR A 28 0.66 -1.27 7.07
CA TYR A 28 1.64 -0.98 8.10
C TYR A 28 1.04 -1.11 9.51
N VAL A 29 -0.15 -0.56 9.74
CA VAL A 29 -0.88 -0.70 11.02
C VAL A 29 -1.20 -2.16 11.31
N PHE A 30 -1.65 -2.90 10.30
CA PHE A 30 -1.96 -4.33 10.44
C PHE A 30 -0.72 -5.16 10.78
N ILE A 31 0.41 -4.92 10.09
CA ILE A 31 1.68 -5.58 10.36
C ILE A 31 2.16 -5.24 11.77
N LEU A 32 2.09 -3.98 12.20
CA LEU A 32 2.46 -3.60 13.55
C LEU A 32 1.62 -4.33 14.61
N GLY A 33 0.30 -4.40 14.43
CA GLY A 33 -0.58 -5.11 15.37
C GLY A 33 -0.28 -6.61 15.43
N ILE A 34 0.01 -7.25 14.29
CA ILE A 34 0.47 -8.64 14.26
C ILE A 34 1.79 -8.78 15.01
N VAL A 35 2.75 -7.91 14.74
CA VAL A 35 4.05 -8.05 15.37
C VAL A 35 3.97 -7.78 16.86
N GLU A 36 3.18 -6.81 17.34
CA GLU A 36 2.97 -6.58 18.76
C GLU A 36 2.40 -7.82 19.47
N LEU A 37 1.46 -8.52 18.84
CA LEU A 37 0.93 -9.80 19.33
C LEU A 37 2.03 -10.89 19.38
N ILE A 38 2.96 -10.90 18.42
CA ILE A 38 4.07 -11.86 18.33
C ILE A 38 5.25 -11.48 19.25
N ILE A 39 5.52 -10.20 19.51
CA ILE A 39 6.61 -9.73 20.39
C ILE A 39 6.40 -10.24 21.83
N HIS A 40 5.14 -10.44 22.24
CA HIS A 40 4.82 -11.14 23.48
C HIS A 40 5.45 -12.56 23.56
N PHE A 41 5.87 -13.12 22.41
CA PHE A 41 6.56 -14.40 22.23
C PHE A 41 8.06 -14.27 21.81
N HIS A 42 8.77 -13.19 22.18
CA HIS A 42 10.24 -13.02 22.02
C HIS A 42 10.80 -12.59 20.65
N PHE A 43 10.03 -11.91 19.80
CA PHE A 43 10.63 -11.20 18.66
C PHE A 43 10.99 -9.75 19.03
N THR A 44 12.07 -9.20 18.49
CA THR A 44 12.38 -7.76 18.59
C THR A 44 12.44 -7.20 17.18
N ILE A 45 11.56 -6.26 16.83
CA ILE A 45 11.66 -5.57 15.53
C ILE A 45 12.87 -4.66 15.57
N ASN A 46 13.93 -5.06 14.88
CA ASN A 46 15.17 -4.29 14.85
C ASN A 46 15.13 -3.10 13.88
N SER A 47 14.05 -2.91 13.11
CA SER A 47 13.90 -1.75 12.22
C SER A 47 12.45 -1.47 11.79
N PRO A 48 11.70 -0.59 12.48
CA PRO A 48 10.34 -0.21 12.11
C PRO A 48 10.27 0.48 10.73
N ASN A 49 11.38 1.07 10.26
CA ASN A 49 11.46 1.67 8.93
C ASN A 49 11.33 0.62 7.81
N LYS A 50 11.95 -0.57 7.97
CA LYS A 50 11.83 -1.65 6.97
C LYS A 50 10.38 -2.12 6.79
N LEU A 51 9.58 -2.07 7.85
CA LEU A 51 8.15 -2.42 7.78
C LEU A 51 7.34 -1.42 6.94
N LYS A 52 7.73 -0.14 6.91
CA LYS A 52 7.08 0.87 6.05
C LYS A 52 7.29 0.56 4.56
N LEU A 53 8.51 0.17 4.19
CA LEU A 53 8.83 -0.23 2.82
C LEU A 53 8.08 -1.53 2.44
N LEU A 54 8.03 -2.50 3.35
CA LEU A 54 7.25 -3.73 3.16
C LEU A 54 5.76 -3.44 2.95
N ALA A 55 5.17 -2.55 3.75
CA ALA A 55 3.78 -2.15 3.58
C ALA A 55 3.54 -1.46 2.23
N THR A 56 4.49 -0.67 1.76
CA THR A 56 4.44 -0.01 0.44
C THR A 56 4.45 -1.04 -0.70
N ALA A 57 5.19 -2.14 -0.56
CA ALA A 57 5.17 -3.24 -1.53
C ALA A 57 3.77 -3.88 -1.70
N GLY A 58 2.88 -3.73 -0.71
CA GLY A 58 1.48 -4.15 -0.84
C GLY A 58 0.72 -3.49 -1.99
N ASN A 59 1.15 -2.31 -2.46
CA ASN A 59 0.57 -1.68 -3.63
C ASN A 59 0.74 -2.51 -4.92
N LEU A 60 1.69 -3.45 -4.97
CA LEU A 60 1.85 -4.37 -6.12
C LEU A 60 0.58 -5.17 -6.40
N ILE A 61 -0.20 -5.49 -5.36
CA ILE A 61 -1.48 -6.19 -5.50
C ILE A 61 -2.44 -5.33 -6.33
N TRP A 62 -2.55 -4.05 -6.00
CA TRP A 62 -3.42 -3.11 -6.69
C TRP A 62 -2.93 -2.77 -8.09
N ILE A 63 -1.61 -2.60 -8.26
CA ILE A 63 -0.99 -2.41 -9.58
C ILE A 63 -1.38 -3.56 -10.51
N ARG A 64 -1.20 -4.81 -10.06
CA ARG A 64 -1.60 -5.99 -10.85
C ARG A 64 -3.11 -6.03 -11.10
N TYR A 65 -3.91 -5.79 -10.07
CA TYR A 65 -5.37 -5.83 -10.19
C TYR A 65 -5.88 -4.81 -11.22
N TYR A 66 -5.43 -3.55 -11.14
CA TYR A 66 -5.93 -2.48 -12.00
C TYR A 66 -5.40 -2.56 -13.43
N PHE A 67 -4.15 -2.96 -13.65
CA PHE A 67 -3.62 -3.10 -15.01
C PHE A 67 -4.05 -4.41 -15.70
N VAL A 68 -4.01 -5.54 -14.99
CA VAL A 68 -4.19 -6.86 -15.63
C VAL A 68 -5.64 -7.33 -15.58
N VAL A 69 -6.27 -7.26 -14.40
CA VAL A 69 -7.62 -7.82 -14.20
C VAL A 69 -8.68 -6.84 -14.67
N LYS A 70 -8.60 -5.59 -14.20
CA LYS A 70 -9.66 -4.61 -14.39
C LYS A 70 -9.44 -3.69 -15.61
N LYS A 71 -8.21 -3.62 -16.13
CA LYS A 71 -7.82 -2.74 -17.25
C LYS A 71 -8.25 -1.28 -17.04
N SER A 72 -8.11 -0.79 -15.82
CA SER A 72 -8.36 0.62 -15.45
C SER A 72 -7.03 1.35 -15.37
N ASP A 73 -6.54 1.79 -16.52
CA ASP A 73 -5.17 2.29 -16.67
C ASP A 73 -4.91 3.53 -15.82
N LYS A 74 -5.87 4.47 -15.71
CA LYS A 74 -5.66 5.72 -14.94
C LYS A 74 -5.46 5.41 -13.46
N THR A 75 -6.31 4.55 -12.90
CA THR A 75 -6.17 4.10 -11.51
C THR A 75 -4.85 3.35 -11.32
N GLY A 76 -4.52 2.42 -12.23
CA GLY A 76 -3.27 1.65 -12.17
C GLY A 76 -2.01 2.55 -12.20
N PHE A 77 -1.97 3.51 -13.11
CA PHE A 77 -0.89 4.49 -13.23
C PHE A 77 -0.79 5.38 -11.99
N ALA A 78 -1.90 5.83 -11.42
CA ALA A 78 -1.89 6.61 -10.19
C ALA A 78 -1.31 5.82 -9.01
N VAL A 79 -1.74 4.56 -8.82
CA VAL A 79 -1.19 3.70 -7.76
C VAL A 79 0.31 3.48 -7.98
N LEU A 80 0.73 3.21 -9.21
CA LEU A 80 2.14 3.03 -9.55
C LEU A 80 2.96 4.28 -9.24
N ALA A 81 2.50 5.46 -9.69
CA ALA A 81 3.19 6.73 -9.47
C ALA A 81 3.34 7.05 -7.97
N ILE A 82 2.26 6.88 -7.18
CA ILE A 82 2.32 7.05 -5.73
C ILE A 82 3.29 6.05 -5.09
N THR A 83 3.29 4.80 -5.55
CA THR A 83 4.22 3.78 -5.03
C THR A 83 5.68 4.21 -5.26
N PHE A 84 6.02 4.71 -6.44
CA PHE A 84 7.36 5.26 -6.70
C PHE A 84 7.67 6.47 -5.83
N ILE A 85 6.74 7.43 -5.68
CA ILE A 85 6.93 8.61 -4.82
C ILE A 85 7.20 8.18 -3.36
N LEU A 86 6.45 7.20 -2.84
CA LEU A 86 6.63 6.69 -1.48
C LEU A 86 7.98 5.99 -1.31
N ILE A 87 8.40 5.17 -2.28
CA ILE A 87 9.70 4.49 -2.26
C ILE A 87 10.84 5.51 -2.29
N ILE A 88 10.78 6.50 -3.20
CA ILE A 88 11.79 7.56 -3.29
C ILE A 88 11.83 8.35 -1.97
N SER A 89 10.68 8.74 -1.44
CA SER A 89 10.57 9.44 -0.15
C SER A 89 11.18 8.60 0.99
N TYR A 90 10.95 7.28 0.99
CA TYR A 90 11.53 6.39 1.98
C TYR A 90 13.06 6.49 1.99
N PHE A 91 13.71 6.39 0.82
CA PHE A 91 15.16 6.48 0.72
C PHE A 91 15.72 7.87 1.04
N ILE A 92 14.96 8.94 0.77
CA ILE A 92 15.35 10.31 1.13
C ILE A 92 15.32 10.52 2.65
N PHE A 93 14.28 10.04 3.35
CA PHE A 93 14.05 10.36 4.75
C PHE A 93 14.57 9.32 5.77
N TYR A 94 14.72 8.05 5.36
CA TYR A 94 14.94 6.93 6.31
C TYR A 94 16.21 6.12 6.05
N LYS A 95 17.16 6.69 5.28
CA LYS A 95 18.44 6.14 4.83
C LYS A 95 18.93 4.87 5.56
#